data_AF-A0A936QU57-F1
#
_entry.id   AF-A0A936QU57-F1
#
_cell.length_a   1.000
_cell.length_b   1.000
_cell.length_c   1.000
_cell.angle_alpha   90.00
_cell.angle_beta   90.00
_cell.angle_gamma   90.00
#
_symmetry.space_group_name_H-M   'P 1'
#
loop_
_entity.id
_entity.type
_entity.pdbx_description
1 polymer ?
#
loop_
_entity_poly.entity_id
_entity_poly.type
_entity_poly.pdbx_seq_one_letter_code
_entity_poly.pdbx_strand_id
1 'polypeptide(L)' 'GTAVRFEPGQTRDVTLVAYAGTRAVYGFRGEVMGPLETQS' A
#
# COMPACT_ATOMS: atom_id res chain seq x y z
N GLY A 1 -6.62 -6.29 -11.64
CA GLY A 1 -6.97 -5.35 -10.56
C GLY A 1 -7.48 -4.06 -11.16
N THR A 2 -8.31 -3.33 -10.44
CA THR A 2 -8.66 -1.95 -10.79
C THR A 2 -7.60 -0.99 -10.26
N ALA A 3 -7.58 0.25 -10.75
CA ALA A 3 -6.65 1.29 -10.32
C ALA A 3 -7.40 2.58 -10.01
N VAL A 4 -6.83 3.40 -9.13
CA VAL A 4 -7.30 4.76 -8.85
C VAL A 4 -6.37 5.75 -9.53
N ARG A 5 -6.94 6.71 -10.27
CA ARG A 5 -6.21 7.82 -10.89
C ARG A 5 -6.46 9.09 -10.08
N PHE A 6 -5.40 9.87 -9.91
CA PHE A 6 -5.43 11.20 -9.31
C PHE A 6 -4.98 12.20 -10.38
N GLU A 7 -5.82 13.19 -10.69
CA GLU A 7 -5.42 14.30 -11.57
C GLU A 7 -4.66 15.38 -10.79
N PRO A 8 -3.84 16.22 -11.48
CA PRO A 8 -3.23 17.38 -10.85
C PRO A 8 -4.25 18.26 -10.13
N GLY A 9 -4.05 18.47 -8.83
CA GLY A 9 -4.94 19.28 -7.96
C GLY A 9 -6.15 18.54 -7.40
N GLN A 10 -6.38 17.28 -7.78
CA GLN A 10 -7.50 16.49 -7.24
C GLN A 10 -7.20 15.96 -5.84
N THR A 11 -8.11 16.18 -4.91
CA THR A 11 -8.14 15.50 -3.61
C THR A 11 -9.30 14.51 -3.57
N ARG A 12 -9.08 13.33 -3.01
CA ARG A 12 -10.09 12.27 -2.91
C ARG A 12 -9.81 11.40 -1.69
N ASP A 13 -10.87 11.06 -0.96
CA ASP A 13 -10.81 10.02 0.07
C ASP A 13 -10.74 8.63 -0.56
N VAL A 14 -9.78 7.84 -0.10
CA VAL A 14 -9.58 6.46 -0.52
C VAL A 14 -9.50 5.54 0.68
N THR A 15 -10.08 4.35 0.53
CA THR A 15 -9.99 3.32 1.56
C THR A 15 -8.78 2.46 1.29
N LEU A 16 -7.92 2.34 2.29
CA LEU A 16 -6.84 1.36 2.33
C LEU A 16 -7.25 0.19 3.22
N VAL A 17 -6.81 -1.00 2.85
CA VAL A 17 -7.02 -2.21 3.65
C VAL A 17 -5.68 -2.90 3.85
N ALA A 18 -5.52 -3.58 4.99
CA ALA A 18 -4.33 -4.35 5.27
C ALA A 18 -4.18 -5.51 4.29
N TYR A 19 -2.93 -5.83 3.92
CA TYR A 19 -2.65 -7.08 3.24
C TYR A 19 -3.08 -8.26 4.12
N ALA A 20 -3.65 -9.28 3.49
CA ALA A 20 -3.90 -10.57 4.12
C ALA A 20 -2.63 -11.45 4.10
N GLY A 21 -2.72 -12.64 4.71
CA GLY A 21 -1.64 -13.63 4.71
C GLY A 21 -0.44 -13.20 5.56
N THR A 22 0.77 -13.55 5.10
CA THR A 22 2.04 -13.32 5.85
C THR A 22 2.48 -11.85 5.87
N ARG A 23 1.82 -10.98 5.09
CA ARG A 23 2.12 -9.55 5.01
C ARG A 23 3.59 -9.25 4.70
N ALA A 24 4.24 -10.05 3.84
CA ALA A 24 5.62 -9.81 3.39
C ALA A 24 5.66 -9.06 2.06
N VAL A 25 6.38 -7.93 2.01
CA VAL A 25 6.44 -7.02 0.86
C VAL A 25 7.89 -6.92 0.34
N TYR A 26 8.08 -7.24 -0.94
CA TYR A 26 9.35 -7.17 -1.65
C TYR A 26 9.20 -6.34 -2.94
N GLY A 27 10.20 -5.51 -3.28
CA GLY A 27 10.16 -4.62 -4.46
C GLY A 27 9.75 -3.18 -4.10
N PHE A 28 8.85 -2.57 -4.88
CA PHE A 28 8.47 -1.16 -4.78
C PHE A 28 9.70 -0.23 -4.75
N ARG A 29 9.81 0.64 -3.73
CA ARG A 29 10.97 1.51 -3.49
C ARG A 29 12.07 0.82 -2.66
N GLY A 30 11.90 -0.45 -2.30
CA GLY A 30 12.88 -1.22 -1.53
C GLY A 30 12.87 -0.96 -0.01
N GLU A 31 11.81 -0.35 0.53
CA GLU A 31 11.80 0.19 1.90
C GLU A 31 11.56 -0.85 3.01
N VAL A 32 10.93 -2.00 2.71
CA VAL A 32 10.65 -3.05 3.72
C VAL A 32 11.37 -4.36 3.40
N MET A 33 11.27 -4.85 2.16
CA MET A 33 11.95 -6.07 1.68
C MET A 33 11.81 -7.29 2.61
N GLY A 34 10.61 -7.48 3.18
CA GLY A 34 10.35 -8.46 4.23
C GLY A 34 8.96 -8.34 4.83
N PRO A 35 8.68 -9.00 5.97
CA PRO A 35 7.42 -8.86 6.70
C PRO A 35 7.14 -7.41 7.10
N LEU A 36 5.90 -6.94 6.91
CA LEU A 36 5.45 -5.65 7.43
C LEU A 36 5.43 -5.70 8.95
N GLU A 37 6.02 -4.68 9.57
CA GLU A 37 5.88 -4.48 11.02
C GLU A 37 4.40 -4.34 11.38
N THR A 38 3.97 -5.06 12.41
CA THR A 38 2.64 -4.84 12.96
C THR A 38 2.69 -3.55 13.75
N GLN A 39 2.18 -2.45 13.17
CA GLN A 39 1.98 -1.21 13.93
C GLN A 39 1.14 -1.54 15.18
N SER A 40 1.73 -1.29 16.34
CA SER A 40 1.15 -1.51 17.67
C SER A 40 0.29 -0.34 18.10
#